data_AF-A0A2K6CNT6-F1
#
_entry.id   AF-A0A2K6CNT6-F1
#
_cell.length_a   1.000
_cell.length_b   1.000
_cell.length_c   1.000
_cell.angle_alpha   90.00
_cell.angle_beta   90.00
_cell.angle_gamma   90.00
#
_symmetry.space_group_name_H-M   'P 1'
#
loop_
_entity.id
_entity.type
_entity.pdbx_description
1 polymer ?
#
loop_
_entity_poly.entity_id
_entity_poly.type
_entity_poly.pdbx_seq_one_letter_code
_entity_poly.pdbx_strand_id
1 'polypeptide(L)'
;MNSETIVKPAEISEEELLNVIGKLNNDDNVDGLLVQLPLPEHIDERRICNAVSPDKDVDGFHVINVGRMCLDQYSTLPATPWGVWEIIKRTGIPTLGKNVVVAGRSKNVGMPFVMLLHTDGAHERPGGDATVTVSHRYTPKEQSKKHTIFADIVISAAGIPNLITADIIKEGAAVIDVGINRVHDPVTAKPKLVGDVDFEGVGEKAGYITPTPSQKNKTKQNKTKQNKQTNKTIIAAKQVLRLEEVAANYCVYYVRSSTPGQLKKQSGPTEMQYF
;
A
#
# COMPACT_ATOMS: atom_id res chain seq x y z
N MET A 1 8.87 4.53 22.53
CA MET A 1 8.56 3.61 21.43
C MET A 1 9.88 3.03 20.98
N ASN A 2 10.08 1.73 21.18
CA ASN A 2 11.30 1.04 20.80
C ASN A 2 10.99 0.17 19.57
N SER A 3 11.97 -0.06 18.72
CA SER A 3 11.88 -1.00 17.61
C SER A 3 13.13 -1.86 17.59
N GLU A 4 12.99 -3.12 17.20
CA GLU A 4 14.13 -4.00 16.95
C GLU A 4 13.96 -4.70 15.61
N THR A 5 15.08 -4.89 14.93
CA THR A 5 15.19 -5.58 13.65
C THR A 5 15.99 -6.86 13.84
N ILE A 6 15.36 -8.01 13.66
CA ILE A 6 16.01 -9.31 13.69
C ILE A 6 16.33 -9.70 12.26
N VAL A 7 17.61 -9.67 11.92
CA VAL A 7 18.11 -10.03 10.60
C VAL A 7 18.42 -11.53 10.55
N LYS A 8 17.91 -12.22 9.53
CA LYS A 8 18.16 -13.64 9.28
C LYS A 8 18.77 -13.88 7.89
N PRO A 9 19.65 -14.89 7.77
CA PRO A 9 20.22 -15.28 6.47
C PRO A 9 19.14 -15.84 5.55
N ALA A 10 19.37 -15.76 4.24
CA ALA A 10 18.43 -16.27 3.25
C ALA A 10 18.18 -17.78 3.39
N GLU A 11 19.16 -18.51 3.91
CA GLU A 11 19.16 -19.96 4.07
C GLU A 11 18.37 -20.44 5.29
N ILE A 12 17.81 -19.52 6.11
CA ILE A 12 17.00 -19.90 7.28
C ILE A 12 15.89 -20.88 6.88
N SER A 13 15.70 -21.92 7.68
CA SER A 13 14.60 -22.85 7.46
C SER A 13 13.26 -22.23 7.87
N GLU A 14 12.17 -22.69 7.26
CA GLU A 14 10.82 -22.26 7.64
C GLU A 14 10.52 -22.57 9.12
N GLU A 15 10.99 -23.71 9.63
CA GLU A 15 10.83 -24.10 11.03
C GLU A 15 11.54 -23.12 11.99
N GLU A 16 12.78 -22.73 11.68
CA GLU A 16 13.51 -21.75 12.49
C GLU A 16 12.81 -20.39 12.48
N LEU A 17 12.28 -19.95 11.34
CA LEU A 17 11.52 -18.71 11.25
C LEU A 17 10.22 -18.77 12.06
N LEU A 18 9.49 -19.88 11.99
CA LEU A 18 8.29 -20.12 12.80
C LEU A 18 8.62 -20.13 14.30
N ASN A 19 9.76 -20.69 14.69
CA ASN A 19 10.22 -20.68 16.09
C ASN A 19 10.55 -19.27 16.58
N VAL A 20 11.13 -18.41 15.74
CA VAL A 20 11.34 -16.99 16.07
C VAL A 20 10.01 -16.27 16.26
N ILE A 21 9.05 -16.45 15.34
CA ILE A 21 7.72 -15.86 15.43
C ILE A 21 7.00 -16.35 16.70
N GLY A 22 7.05 -17.65 16.98
CA GLY A 22 6.46 -18.24 18.19
C GLY A 22 7.02 -17.62 19.47
N LYS A 23 8.33 -17.33 19.54
CA LYS A 23 8.93 -16.63 20.68
C LYS A 23 8.40 -15.21 20.83
N LEU A 24 8.34 -14.45 19.74
CA LEU A 24 7.88 -13.05 19.74
C LEU A 24 6.37 -12.93 20.03
N ASN A 25 5.57 -13.88 19.56
CA ASN A 25 4.15 -13.96 19.90
C ASN A 25 3.94 -14.09 21.42
N ASN A 26 4.75 -14.90 22.09
CA ASN A 26 4.65 -15.16 23.52
C ASN A 26 5.41 -14.14 24.40
N ASP A 27 6.11 -13.17 23.81
CA ASP A 27 6.78 -12.10 24.56
C ASP A 27 5.82 -10.93 24.80
N ASP A 28 5.38 -10.75 26.04
CA ASP A 28 4.49 -9.65 26.46
C ASP A 28 5.09 -8.25 26.26
N ASN A 29 6.39 -8.14 25.99
CA ASN A 29 7.01 -6.86 25.65
C ASN A 29 6.87 -6.52 24.16
N VAL A 30 6.40 -7.45 23.32
CA VAL A 30 6.24 -7.24 21.88
C VAL A 30 4.77 -6.94 21.60
N ASP A 31 4.46 -5.70 21.24
CA ASP A 31 3.08 -5.28 20.93
C ASP A 31 2.71 -5.50 19.46
N GLY A 32 3.71 -5.47 18.57
CA GLY A 32 3.50 -5.56 17.14
C GLY A 32 4.65 -6.31 16.46
N LEU A 33 4.28 -7.18 15.53
CA LEU A 33 5.17 -8.08 14.80
C LEU A 33 4.83 -8.03 13.32
N LEU A 34 5.86 -7.83 12.50
CA LEU A 34 5.76 -7.99 11.05
C LEU A 34 6.96 -8.76 10.50
N VAL A 35 6.73 -9.46 9.39
CA VAL A 35 7.76 -10.21 8.67
C VAL A 35 7.91 -9.60 7.28
N GLN A 36 9.08 -9.05 6.98
CA GLN A 36 9.33 -8.38 5.71
C GLN A 36 9.19 -9.37 4.54
N LEU A 37 8.32 -9.02 3.58
CA LEU A 37 8.13 -9.73 2.33
C LEU A 37 8.90 -9.07 1.16
N PRO A 38 9.23 -9.80 0.09
CA PRO A 38 9.02 -11.24 -0.10
C PRO A 38 9.97 -12.09 0.75
N LEU A 39 9.60 -13.35 1.01
CA LEU A 39 10.49 -14.36 1.62
C LEU A 39 11.26 -15.16 0.54
N PRO A 40 12.32 -15.89 0.92
CA PRO A 40 12.95 -16.88 0.05
C PRO A 40 11.94 -17.90 -0.52
N GLU A 41 12.17 -18.37 -1.75
CA GLU A 41 11.24 -19.26 -2.46
C GLU A 41 10.96 -20.59 -1.74
N HIS A 42 11.86 -21.06 -0.87
CA HIS A 42 11.67 -22.28 -0.09
C HIS A 42 10.80 -22.12 1.16
N ILE A 43 10.31 -20.90 1.45
CA ILE A 43 9.46 -20.60 2.60
C ILE A 43 8.05 -20.23 2.14
N ASP A 44 7.04 -20.84 2.74
CA ASP A 44 5.63 -20.51 2.51
C ASP A 44 5.24 -19.22 3.26
N GLU A 45 5.19 -18.10 2.51
CA GLU A 45 4.75 -16.80 3.03
C GLU A 45 3.39 -16.84 3.71
N ARG A 46 2.43 -17.65 3.22
CA ARG A 46 1.09 -17.73 3.82
C ARG A 46 1.16 -18.41 5.17
N ARG A 47 1.96 -19.48 5.29
CA ARG A 47 2.19 -20.15 6.58
C ARG A 47 2.85 -19.19 7.58
N ILE A 48 3.84 -18.42 7.13
CA ILE A 48 4.53 -17.42 7.97
C ILE A 48 3.59 -16.30 8.43
N CYS A 49 2.81 -15.69 7.52
CA CYS A 49 1.84 -14.65 7.88
C CYS A 49 0.78 -15.15 8.87
N ASN A 50 0.34 -16.40 8.73
CA ASN A 50 -0.64 -17.00 9.64
C ASN A 50 -0.02 -17.47 10.98
N ALA A 51 1.30 -17.46 11.12
CA ALA A 51 1.96 -17.78 12.38
C ALA A 51 2.07 -16.57 13.30
N VAL A 52 2.00 -15.35 12.78
CA VAL A 52 1.99 -14.11 13.57
C VAL A 52 0.67 -14.02 14.35
N SER A 53 0.72 -13.73 15.65
CA SER A 53 -0.50 -13.60 16.44
C SER A 53 -1.42 -12.50 15.88
N PRO A 54 -2.74 -12.72 15.71
CA PRO A 54 -3.63 -11.75 15.05
C PRO A 54 -3.67 -10.37 15.70
N ASP A 55 -3.50 -10.31 17.01
CA ASP A 55 -3.46 -9.09 17.82
C ASP A 55 -2.13 -8.33 17.70
N LYS A 56 -1.05 -9.03 17.33
CA LYS A 56 0.28 -8.44 17.07
C LYS A 56 0.56 -8.25 15.57
N ASP A 57 -0.30 -8.75 14.68
CA ASP A 57 -0.15 -8.63 13.22
C ASP A 57 -0.40 -7.19 12.77
N VAL A 58 0.66 -6.39 12.74
CA VAL A 58 0.62 -4.98 12.33
C VAL A 58 0.57 -4.80 10.81
N ASP A 59 0.85 -5.86 10.05
CA ASP A 59 0.72 -5.89 8.59
C ASP A 59 -0.71 -6.25 8.13
N GLY A 60 -1.53 -6.82 9.01
CA GLY A 60 -2.90 -7.25 8.69
C GLY A 60 -2.95 -8.42 7.70
N PHE A 61 -1.90 -9.25 7.64
CA PHE A 61 -1.82 -10.37 6.69
C PHE A 61 -2.30 -11.70 7.26
N HIS A 62 -2.47 -11.80 8.58
CA HIS A 62 -3.02 -12.97 9.24
C HIS A 62 -4.45 -13.22 8.73
N VAL A 63 -4.80 -14.48 8.47
CA VAL A 63 -6.11 -14.86 7.90
C VAL A 63 -7.30 -14.32 8.71
N ILE A 64 -7.18 -14.22 10.03
CA ILE A 64 -8.21 -13.61 10.90
C ILE A 64 -8.37 -12.11 10.58
N ASN A 65 -7.29 -11.34 10.45
CA ASN A 65 -7.38 -9.92 10.11
C ASN A 65 -7.93 -9.71 8.69
N VAL A 66 -7.48 -10.53 7.73
CA VAL A 66 -8.03 -10.52 6.37
C VAL A 66 -9.52 -10.89 6.37
N GLY A 67 -9.91 -11.92 7.11
CA GLY A 67 -11.30 -12.35 7.23
C GLY A 67 -12.21 -11.26 7.82
N ARG A 68 -11.78 -10.64 8.92
CA ARG A 68 -12.49 -9.51 9.55
C ARG A 68 -12.60 -8.31 8.61
N MET A 69 -11.51 -7.95 7.92
CA MET A 69 -11.52 -6.90 6.89
C MET A 69 -12.55 -7.20 5.79
N CYS A 70 -12.62 -8.45 5.32
CA CYS A 70 -13.55 -8.88 4.29
C CYS A 70 -15.01 -8.95 4.74
N LEU A 71 -15.25 -9.04 6.05
CA LEU A 71 -16.57 -9.04 6.69
C LEU A 71 -16.95 -7.66 7.24
N ASP A 72 -16.20 -6.62 6.87
CA ASP A 72 -16.44 -5.24 7.29
C ASP A 72 -16.42 -5.00 8.81
N GLN A 73 -15.65 -5.83 9.51
CA GLN A 73 -15.40 -5.75 10.95
C GLN A 73 -14.08 -5.03 11.24
N TYR A 74 -13.89 -4.58 12.50
CA TYR A 74 -12.59 -4.07 12.91
C TYR A 74 -11.51 -5.14 12.82
N SER A 75 -10.39 -4.76 12.21
CA SER A 75 -9.17 -5.55 12.06
C SER A 75 -7.97 -4.63 11.90
N THR A 76 -6.76 -5.18 12.02
CA THR A 76 -5.60 -4.50 11.45
C THR A 76 -5.75 -4.47 9.93
N LEU A 77 -5.61 -3.29 9.34
CA LEU A 77 -5.64 -3.11 7.89
C LEU A 77 -4.21 -3.07 7.37
N PRO A 78 -3.93 -3.66 6.18
CA PRO A 78 -2.64 -3.50 5.55
C PRO A 78 -2.28 -2.02 5.32
N ALA A 79 -1.06 -1.66 5.72
CA ALA A 79 -0.63 -0.26 5.81
C ALA A 79 -0.72 0.51 4.47
N THR A 80 -0.40 -0.14 3.35
CA THR A 80 -0.48 0.50 2.02
C THR A 80 -1.93 0.80 1.61
N PRO A 81 -2.85 -0.18 1.64
CA PRO A 81 -4.28 0.04 1.45
C PRO A 81 -4.89 1.10 2.38
N TRP A 82 -4.56 1.03 3.68
CA TRP A 82 -5.06 1.99 4.66
C TRP A 82 -4.50 3.40 4.42
N GLY A 83 -3.22 3.52 4.10
CA GLY A 83 -2.58 4.79 3.77
C GLY A 83 -3.23 5.48 2.56
N VAL A 84 -3.52 4.73 1.50
CA VAL A 84 -4.23 5.28 0.33
C VAL A 84 -5.69 5.61 0.64
N TRP A 85 -6.37 4.82 1.47
CA TRP A 85 -7.71 5.17 1.97
C TRP A 85 -7.70 6.51 2.73
N GLU A 86 -6.72 6.73 3.60
CA GLU A 86 -6.50 8.01 4.28
C GLU A 86 -6.22 9.15 3.30
N ILE A 87 -5.43 8.91 2.24
CA ILE A 87 -5.18 9.91 1.19
C ILE A 87 -6.47 10.35 0.51
N ILE A 88 -7.31 9.40 0.10
CA ILE A 88 -8.59 9.66 -0.58
C ILE A 88 -9.48 10.53 0.33
N LYS A 89 -9.66 10.11 1.59
CA LYS A 89 -10.48 10.83 2.57
C LYS A 89 -9.97 12.24 2.86
N ARG A 90 -8.67 12.38 3.17
CA ARG A 90 -8.06 13.67 3.55
C ARG A 90 -8.00 14.65 2.39
N THR A 91 -8.00 14.16 1.15
CA THR A 91 -8.07 15.00 -0.05
C THR A 91 -9.50 15.40 -0.41
N GLY A 92 -10.51 14.77 0.21
CA GLY A 92 -11.92 15.00 -0.12
C GLY A 92 -12.32 14.43 -1.48
N ILE A 93 -11.65 13.37 -1.94
CA ILE A 93 -12.06 12.64 -3.15
C ILE A 93 -13.26 11.77 -2.78
N PRO A 94 -14.45 11.98 -3.37
CA PRO A 94 -15.63 11.18 -3.06
C PRO A 94 -15.46 9.75 -3.59
N THR A 95 -15.94 8.76 -2.83
CA THR A 95 -15.94 7.34 -3.23
C THR A 95 -17.35 6.78 -3.42
N LEU A 96 -18.33 7.27 -2.64
CA LEU A 96 -19.71 6.82 -2.70
C LEU A 96 -20.28 7.00 -4.11
N GLY A 97 -20.76 5.90 -4.70
CA GLY A 97 -21.33 5.84 -6.05
C GLY A 97 -20.33 6.13 -7.17
N LYS A 98 -19.01 6.11 -6.90
CA LYS A 98 -17.97 6.36 -7.92
C LYS A 98 -17.47 5.08 -8.54
N ASN A 99 -17.03 5.18 -9.79
CA ASN A 99 -16.37 4.08 -10.49
C ASN A 99 -14.89 4.04 -10.12
N VAL A 100 -14.42 2.90 -9.64
CA VAL A 100 -13.04 2.71 -9.23
C VAL A 100 -12.44 1.55 -10.00
N VAL A 101 -11.24 1.72 -10.54
CA VAL A 101 -10.45 0.62 -11.10
C VAL A 101 -9.23 0.38 -10.22
N VAL A 102 -9.05 -0.87 -9.78
CA VAL A 102 -7.84 -1.33 -9.11
C VAL A 102 -7.07 -2.24 -10.08
N ALA A 103 -5.93 -1.75 -10.57
CA ALA A 103 -5.01 -2.52 -11.40
C ALA A 103 -4.02 -3.27 -10.51
N GLY A 104 -4.34 -4.53 -10.22
CA GLY A 104 -3.59 -5.37 -9.28
C GLY A 104 -4.52 -6.12 -8.33
N ARG A 105 -4.20 -7.40 -8.07
CA ARG A 105 -5.00 -8.28 -7.19
C ARG A 105 -4.17 -9.01 -6.13
N SER A 106 -3.01 -8.45 -5.78
CA SER A 106 -2.16 -9.05 -4.73
C SER A 106 -2.91 -9.08 -3.40
N LYS A 107 -2.59 -10.06 -2.55
CA LYS A 107 -3.31 -10.25 -1.28
C LYS A 107 -2.99 -9.17 -0.24
N ASN A 108 -1.82 -8.55 -0.34
CA ASN A 108 -1.34 -7.50 0.55
C ASN A 108 -1.74 -6.08 0.12
N VAL A 109 -2.05 -5.86 -1.16
CA VAL A 109 -2.30 -4.51 -1.69
C VAL A 109 -3.59 -4.45 -2.52
N GLY A 110 -3.65 -5.16 -3.65
CA GLY A 110 -4.77 -5.06 -4.59
C GLY A 110 -6.11 -5.49 -4.00
N MET A 111 -6.18 -6.67 -3.37
CA MET A 111 -7.42 -7.17 -2.78
C MET A 111 -7.92 -6.30 -1.61
N PRO A 112 -7.08 -5.88 -0.65
CA PRO A 112 -7.52 -4.95 0.40
C PRO A 112 -8.04 -3.62 -0.15
N PHE A 113 -7.48 -3.08 -1.25
CA PHE A 113 -8.06 -1.89 -1.90
C PHE A 113 -9.51 -2.10 -2.30
N VAL A 114 -9.76 -3.23 -2.95
CA VAL A 114 -11.12 -3.60 -3.35
C VAL A 114 -12.02 -3.64 -2.13
N MET A 115 -11.63 -4.35 -1.08
CA MET A 115 -12.44 -4.48 0.14
C MET A 115 -12.71 -3.15 0.83
N LEU A 116 -11.73 -2.23 0.90
CA LEU A 116 -11.95 -0.93 1.53
C LEU A 116 -12.85 -0.01 0.70
N LEU A 117 -12.77 -0.08 -0.63
CA LEU A 117 -13.44 0.87 -1.52
C LEU A 117 -14.88 0.48 -1.86
N HIS A 118 -15.19 -0.82 -2.02
CA HIS A 118 -16.53 -1.24 -2.45
C HIS A 118 -17.53 -1.47 -1.32
N THR A 119 -17.06 -1.67 -0.09
CA THR A 119 -17.90 -2.10 1.03
C THR A 119 -18.75 -0.96 1.57
N ASP A 120 -19.77 -1.32 2.34
CA ASP A 120 -20.81 -0.40 2.84
C ASP A 120 -20.24 0.60 3.86
N GLY A 121 -20.51 1.89 3.66
CA GLY A 121 -20.15 2.95 4.60
C GLY A 121 -20.83 2.86 5.97
N ALA A 122 -21.91 2.09 6.10
CA ALA A 122 -22.69 1.90 7.33
C ALA A 122 -22.26 0.69 8.18
N HIS A 123 -21.31 -0.13 7.71
CA HIS A 123 -20.82 -1.29 8.47
C HIS A 123 -19.88 -0.90 9.64
N GLU A 124 -19.59 -1.86 10.53
CA GLU A 124 -18.79 -1.67 11.75
C GLU A 124 -17.47 -0.93 11.46
N ARG A 125 -16.75 -1.39 10.43
CA ARG A 125 -15.68 -0.65 9.79
C ARG A 125 -16.27 -0.03 8.50
N PRO A 126 -16.39 1.31 8.40
CA PRO A 126 -16.95 1.94 7.20
C PRO A 126 -16.12 1.70 5.94
N GLY A 127 -16.79 1.30 4.86
CA GLY A 127 -16.23 1.20 3.52
C GLY A 127 -16.38 2.49 2.70
N GLY A 128 -16.31 2.36 1.38
CA GLY A 128 -16.33 3.48 0.45
C GLY A 128 -17.50 3.56 -0.52
N ASP A 129 -18.39 2.56 -0.52
CA ASP A 129 -19.59 2.53 -1.37
C ASP A 129 -19.30 2.75 -2.87
N ALA A 130 -18.12 2.34 -3.34
CA ALA A 130 -17.72 2.51 -4.73
C ALA A 130 -18.04 1.27 -5.60
N THR A 131 -18.30 1.49 -6.88
CA THR A 131 -18.36 0.41 -7.87
C THR A 131 -16.94 0.07 -8.32
N VAL A 132 -16.39 -1.04 -7.81
CA VAL A 132 -14.98 -1.40 -8.02
C VAL A 132 -14.83 -2.46 -9.12
N THR A 133 -13.99 -2.16 -10.12
CA THR A 133 -13.47 -3.12 -11.10
C THR A 133 -12.04 -3.52 -10.76
N VAL A 134 -11.74 -4.82 -10.83
CA VAL A 134 -10.38 -5.35 -10.62
C VAL A 134 -9.78 -5.80 -11.95
N SER A 135 -8.60 -5.27 -12.28
CA SER A 135 -7.79 -5.80 -13.40
C SER A 135 -6.52 -6.47 -12.89
N HIS A 136 -5.97 -7.37 -13.69
CA HIS A 136 -4.84 -8.20 -13.31
C HIS A 136 -4.04 -8.66 -14.53
N ARG A 137 -2.98 -9.46 -14.31
CA ARG A 137 -2.06 -9.93 -15.37
C ARG A 137 -2.72 -10.57 -16.60
N TYR A 138 -3.91 -11.15 -16.46
CA TYR A 138 -4.68 -11.74 -17.57
C TYR A 138 -5.76 -10.83 -18.16
N THR A 139 -5.88 -9.59 -17.69
CA THR A 139 -6.82 -8.62 -18.26
C THR A 139 -6.19 -8.03 -19.52
N PRO A 140 -6.77 -8.23 -20.72
CA PRO A 140 -6.24 -7.63 -21.94
C PRO A 140 -6.22 -6.11 -21.84
N LYS A 141 -5.24 -5.45 -22.49
CA LYS A 141 -5.10 -3.98 -22.46
C LYS A 141 -6.38 -3.26 -22.90
N GLU A 142 -7.04 -3.76 -23.94
CA GLU A 142 -8.32 -3.23 -24.42
C GLU A 142 -9.44 -3.32 -23.37
N GLN A 143 -9.46 -4.41 -22.59
CA GLN A 143 -10.42 -4.54 -21.48
C GLN A 143 -10.07 -3.61 -20.34
N SER A 144 -8.79 -3.45 -20.00
CA SER A 144 -8.35 -2.46 -19.00
C SER A 144 -8.83 -1.05 -19.37
N LYS A 145 -8.58 -0.64 -20.62
CA LYS A 145 -8.99 0.67 -21.16
C LYS A 145 -10.49 0.91 -21.07
N LYS A 146 -11.32 -0.10 -21.40
CA LYS A 146 -12.79 0.01 -21.33
C LYS A 146 -13.30 0.38 -19.93
N HIS A 147 -12.59 -0.03 -18.88
CA HIS A 147 -12.99 0.27 -17.50
C HIS A 147 -12.34 1.56 -16.99
N THR A 148 -11.06 1.79 -17.27
CA THR A 148 -10.34 2.98 -16.78
C THR A 148 -10.83 4.28 -17.39
N ILE A 149 -11.36 4.26 -18.63
CA ILE A 149 -11.87 5.47 -19.28
C ILE A 149 -13.15 6.03 -18.63
N PHE A 150 -13.86 5.22 -17.84
CA PHE A 150 -15.05 5.63 -17.08
C PHE A 150 -14.79 5.72 -15.57
N ALA A 151 -13.57 5.43 -15.13
CA ALA A 151 -13.21 5.43 -13.72
C ALA A 151 -13.04 6.87 -13.20
N ASP A 152 -13.67 7.16 -12.06
CA ASP A 152 -13.43 8.38 -11.30
C ASP A 152 -12.14 8.28 -10.50
N ILE A 153 -11.78 7.06 -10.07
CA ILE A 153 -10.54 6.75 -9.35
C ILE A 153 -9.84 5.56 -10.01
N VAL A 154 -8.55 5.69 -10.29
CA VAL A 154 -7.70 4.59 -10.75
C VAL A 154 -6.58 4.37 -9.74
N ILE A 155 -6.49 3.17 -9.18
CA ILE A 155 -5.40 2.75 -8.29
C ILE A 155 -4.55 1.72 -9.04
N SER A 156 -3.27 2.02 -9.25
CA SER A 156 -2.33 1.08 -9.87
C SER A 156 -1.37 0.48 -8.85
N ALA A 157 -1.41 -0.83 -8.71
CA ALA A 157 -0.59 -1.64 -7.81
C ALA A 157 -0.15 -2.93 -8.52
N ALA A 158 0.25 -2.81 -9.80
CA ALA A 158 0.57 -3.92 -10.69
C ALA A 158 2.09 -4.19 -10.78
N GLY A 159 2.92 -3.18 -10.54
CA GLY A 159 4.37 -3.30 -10.70
C GLY A 159 4.78 -3.40 -12.16
N ILE A 160 4.19 -2.56 -13.02
CA ILE A 160 4.46 -2.50 -14.46
C ILE A 160 4.62 -1.02 -14.84
N PRO A 161 5.83 -0.55 -15.21
CA PRO A 161 6.05 0.82 -15.65
C PRO A 161 5.16 1.20 -16.83
N ASN A 162 4.62 2.42 -16.80
CA ASN A 162 3.78 2.99 -17.87
C ASN A 162 2.57 2.12 -18.25
N LEU A 163 2.04 1.34 -17.29
CA LEU A 163 0.79 0.60 -17.45
C LEU A 163 -0.41 1.54 -17.63
N ILE A 164 -0.41 2.64 -16.88
CA ILE A 164 -1.47 3.64 -16.91
C ILE A 164 -0.99 4.88 -17.66
N THR A 165 -1.62 5.17 -18.80
CA THR A 165 -1.28 6.26 -19.72
C THR A 165 -2.44 7.25 -19.89
N ALA A 166 -2.16 8.46 -20.38
CA ALA A 166 -3.14 9.53 -20.50
C ALA A 166 -4.38 9.16 -21.35
N ASP A 167 -4.21 8.32 -22.37
CA ASP A 167 -5.27 7.93 -23.30
C ASP A 167 -6.33 7.01 -22.68
N ILE A 168 -6.04 6.40 -21.53
CA ILE A 168 -6.95 5.47 -20.85
C ILE A 168 -7.54 6.03 -19.56
N ILE A 169 -7.26 7.29 -19.21
CA ILE A 169 -7.74 7.96 -18.00
C ILE A 169 -8.89 8.90 -18.33
N LYS A 170 -9.92 8.98 -17.47
CA LYS A 170 -10.99 10.00 -17.57
C LYS A 170 -10.44 11.39 -17.17
N GLU A 171 -10.87 12.44 -17.86
CA GLU A 171 -10.54 13.81 -17.45
C GLU A 171 -11.08 14.13 -16.05
N GLY A 172 -10.22 14.70 -15.19
CA GLY A 172 -10.56 15.00 -13.80
C GLY A 172 -10.50 13.81 -12.84
N ALA A 173 -10.17 12.60 -13.30
CA ALA A 173 -10.04 11.43 -12.43
C ALA A 173 -8.93 11.57 -11.38
N ALA A 174 -9.06 10.84 -10.28
CA ALA A 174 -7.99 10.67 -9.30
C ALA A 174 -7.15 9.43 -9.65
N VAL A 175 -5.83 9.59 -9.77
CA VAL A 175 -4.91 8.51 -10.12
C VAL A 175 -3.91 8.28 -8.99
N ILE A 176 -3.94 7.09 -8.40
CA ILE A 176 -3.12 6.70 -7.26
C ILE A 176 -2.13 5.61 -7.69
N ASP A 177 -0.86 5.98 -7.75
CA ASP A 177 0.26 5.14 -8.15
C ASP A 177 0.94 4.50 -6.93
N VAL A 178 0.58 3.25 -6.67
CA VAL A 178 1.15 2.44 -5.59
C VAL A 178 2.39 1.69 -6.07
N GLY A 179 2.49 1.45 -7.39
CA GLY A 179 3.58 0.75 -8.06
C GLY A 179 4.97 1.24 -7.65
N ILE A 180 5.90 0.29 -7.58
CA ILE A 180 7.32 0.55 -7.38
C ILE A 180 8.08 -0.38 -8.31
N ASN A 181 8.75 0.21 -9.29
CA ASN A 181 9.50 -0.48 -10.32
C ASN A 181 10.94 0.03 -10.31
N ARG A 182 11.91 -0.88 -10.26
CA ARG A 182 13.33 -0.56 -10.47
C ARG A 182 13.63 -0.60 -11.96
N VAL A 183 14.00 0.54 -12.53
CA VAL A 183 14.42 0.68 -13.92
C VAL A 183 15.80 1.31 -13.98
N HIS A 184 16.50 1.16 -15.09
CA HIS A 184 17.75 1.87 -15.33
C HIS A 184 17.45 3.19 -16.05
N ASP A 185 18.05 4.28 -15.58
CA ASP A 185 17.99 5.55 -16.29
C ASP A 185 18.73 5.41 -17.63
N PRO A 186 18.09 5.71 -18.77
CA PRO A 186 18.68 5.46 -20.09
C PRO A 186 19.90 6.35 -20.39
N VAL A 187 20.07 7.46 -19.66
CA VAL A 187 21.17 8.41 -19.86
C VAL A 187 22.32 8.12 -18.89
N THR A 188 22.00 7.91 -17.62
CA THR A 188 23.00 7.78 -16.55
C THR A 188 23.31 6.35 -16.17
N ALA A 189 22.55 5.37 -16.68
CA ALA A 189 22.58 3.95 -16.31
C ALA A 189 22.34 3.67 -14.81
N LYS A 190 22.02 4.70 -14.00
CA LYS A 190 21.77 4.54 -12.57
C LYS A 190 20.39 3.93 -12.32
N PRO A 191 20.23 3.12 -11.26
CA PRO A 191 18.92 2.61 -10.87
C PRO A 191 18.01 3.76 -10.46
N LYS A 192 16.77 3.72 -10.93
CA LYS A 192 15.71 4.67 -10.67
C LYS A 192 14.44 3.93 -10.29
N LEU A 193 13.73 4.47 -9.29
CA LEU A 193 12.40 3.99 -8.95
C LEU A 193 11.36 4.74 -9.76
N VAL A 194 10.51 4.04 -10.48
CA VAL A 194 9.33 4.61 -11.18
C VAL A 194 8.08 3.88 -10.71
N GLY A 195 6.93 4.51 -10.88
CA GLY A 195 5.65 3.86 -10.61
C GLY A 195 5.09 3.14 -11.82
N ASP A 196 3.81 2.81 -11.74
CA ASP A 196 3.07 2.18 -12.84
C ASP A 196 2.47 3.21 -13.80
N VAL A 197 2.40 4.47 -13.39
CA VAL A 197 1.74 5.55 -14.12
C VAL A 197 2.74 6.39 -14.91
N ASP A 198 2.41 6.68 -16.17
CA ASP A 198 3.04 7.77 -16.91
C ASP A 198 2.63 9.11 -16.29
N PHE A 199 3.38 9.52 -15.27
CA PHE A 199 3.04 10.67 -14.44
C PHE A 199 2.97 11.99 -15.22
N GLU A 200 3.84 12.18 -16.23
CA GLU A 200 3.88 13.42 -16.99
C GLU A 200 2.65 13.51 -17.90
N GLY A 201 2.36 12.48 -18.70
CA GLY A 201 1.18 12.48 -19.57
C GLY A 201 -0.15 12.43 -18.81
N VAL A 202 -0.26 11.57 -17.79
CA VAL A 202 -1.50 11.46 -16.99
C VAL A 202 -1.72 12.72 -16.15
N GLY A 203 -0.63 13.37 -15.72
CA GLY A 203 -0.68 14.62 -14.98
C GLY A 203 -1.42 15.73 -15.72
N GLU A 204 -1.43 15.76 -17.05
CA GLU A 204 -2.16 16.77 -17.84
C GLU A 204 -3.69 16.57 -17.84
N LYS A 205 -4.17 15.38 -17.46
CA LYS A 205 -5.58 14.97 -17.56
C LYS A 205 -6.25 14.70 -16.23
N ALA A 206 -5.50 14.14 -15.27
CA ALA A 206 -6.01 13.76 -13.97
C ALA A 206 -6.27 14.99 -13.10
N GLY A 207 -7.40 15.02 -12.40
CA GLY A 207 -7.68 16.06 -11.40
C GLY A 207 -6.78 15.92 -10.16
N TYR A 208 -6.38 14.67 -9.88
CA TYR A 208 -5.46 14.32 -8.80
C TYR A 208 -4.51 13.22 -9.25
N ILE A 209 -3.24 13.32 -8.85
CA ILE A 209 -2.24 12.29 -9.12
C ILE A 209 -1.22 12.19 -7.98
N THR A 210 -0.83 10.97 -7.60
CA THR A 210 0.23 10.73 -6.61
C THR A 210 1.59 10.48 -7.28
N PRO A 211 2.66 11.18 -6.89
CA PRO A 211 4.00 10.94 -7.45
C PRO A 211 4.69 9.75 -6.78
N THR A 212 5.54 9.05 -7.53
CA THR A 212 6.49 8.09 -6.95
C THR A 212 7.74 8.79 -6.36
N PRO A 213 8.54 8.13 -5.50
CA PRO A 213 9.65 8.78 -4.80
C PRO A 213 10.62 9.56 -5.71
N SER A 214 10.97 9.04 -6.89
CA SER A 214 11.83 9.74 -7.83
C SER A 214 11.17 10.98 -8.47
N GLN A 215 9.84 10.96 -8.61
CA GLN A 215 9.06 12.03 -9.23
C GLN A 215 8.76 13.17 -8.25
N LYS A 216 8.81 12.93 -6.93
CA LYS A 216 8.67 13.98 -5.89
C LYS A 216 9.67 15.13 -6.07
N ASN A 217 10.91 14.83 -6.47
CA ASN A 217 11.95 15.86 -6.68
C ASN A 217 11.68 16.72 -7.92
N LYS A 218 11.13 16.13 -9.00
CA LYS A 218 10.73 16.89 -10.20
C LYS A 218 9.55 17.83 -9.94
N THR A 219 8.58 17.42 -9.12
CA THR A 219 7.42 18.27 -8.77
C THR A 219 7.81 19.55 -8.01
N LYS A 220 8.93 19.57 -7.29
CA LYS A 220 9.46 20.81 -6.67
C LYS A 220 10.07 21.77 -7.71
N GLN A 221 10.70 21.25 -8.77
CA GLN A 221 11.34 22.06 -9.81
C GLN A 221 10.36 22.60 -10.85
N ASN A 222 9.24 21.93 -11.12
CA ASN A 222 8.26 22.40 -12.10
C ASN A 222 7.22 23.40 -11.55
N LYS A 223 7.04 23.49 -10.22
CA LYS A 223 6.16 24.49 -9.59
C LYS A 223 6.60 25.94 -9.82
N THR A 224 7.83 26.18 -10.24
CA THR A 224 8.32 27.51 -10.65
C THR A 224 8.00 27.88 -12.11
N LYS A 225 7.41 26.98 -12.92
CA LYS A 225 7.21 27.24 -14.37
C LYS A 225 5.81 27.06 -14.96
N GLN A 226 4.79 26.58 -14.24
CA GLN A 226 3.46 26.40 -14.82
C GLN A 226 2.34 26.99 -13.96
N ASN A 227 1.79 28.10 -14.47
CA ASN A 227 0.66 28.82 -13.95
C ASN A 227 -0.51 28.71 -14.96
N LYS A 228 -0.95 27.46 -15.26
CA LYS A 228 -2.13 27.14 -16.08
C LYS A 228 -2.59 25.71 -15.76
N GLN A 229 -3.86 25.58 -15.35
CA GLN A 229 -4.58 24.39 -14.87
C GLN A 229 -4.00 23.74 -13.59
N THR A 230 -4.63 24.02 -12.45
CA THR A 230 -4.25 23.60 -11.09
C THR A 230 -4.47 22.10 -10.87
N ASN A 231 -3.60 21.27 -11.43
CA ASN A 231 -3.50 19.85 -11.05
C ASN A 231 -3.08 19.79 -9.58
N LYS A 232 -3.99 19.33 -8.70
CA LYS A 232 -3.69 19.13 -7.28
C LYS A 232 -2.85 17.86 -7.17
N THR A 233 -1.53 18.00 -7.32
CA THR A 233 -0.60 16.91 -6.98
C THR A 233 -0.85 16.52 -5.53
N ILE A 234 -1.32 15.30 -5.31
CA ILE A 234 -1.48 14.77 -3.97
C ILE A 234 -0.10 14.33 -3.51
N ILE A 235 0.52 15.15 -2.69
CA ILE A 235 1.75 14.78 -2.01
C ILE A 235 1.35 14.12 -0.70
N ALA A 236 1.13 12.81 -0.71
CA ALA A 236 0.90 12.06 0.52
C ALA A 236 1.48 10.64 0.49
N ALA A 237 2.09 10.31 1.62
CA ALA A 237 2.50 9.01 2.15
C ALA A 237 3.28 8.04 1.23
N LYS A 238 4.51 8.41 0.91
CA LYS A 238 5.63 7.44 0.91
C LYS A 238 6.77 8.08 1.71
N GLN A 239 6.50 8.38 2.98
CA GLN A 239 7.54 8.72 3.96
C GLN A 239 7.95 7.46 4.75
N VAL A 240 7.44 6.28 4.34
CA VAL A 240 7.52 4.98 5.03
C VAL A 240 8.49 3.99 4.37
N LEU A 241 9.29 4.42 3.38
CA LEU A 241 10.28 3.55 2.73
C LEU A 241 11.57 4.32 2.43
N ARG A 242 12.34 4.67 3.47
CA ARG A 242 13.80 4.73 3.32
C ARG A 242 14.34 3.31 3.36
N LEU A 243 14.25 2.60 2.23
CA LEU A 243 15.08 1.41 2.00
C LEU A 243 16.41 1.90 1.43
N GLU A 244 17.24 2.46 2.31
CA GLU A 244 18.67 2.59 2.05
C GLU A 244 19.33 1.27 2.51
N GLU A 245 19.95 0.59 1.55
CA GLU A 245 20.90 -0.52 1.69
C GLU A 245 20.50 -1.74 2.52
N VAL A 246 19.83 -2.70 1.90
CA VAL A 246 20.01 -4.11 2.27
C VAL A 246 20.09 -4.97 1.02
N ALA A 247 21.30 -5.31 0.61
CA ALA A 247 21.56 -6.48 -0.20
C ALA A 247 21.39 -7.73 0.69
N ALA A 248 20.58 -8.68 0.23
CA ALA A 248 20.57 -10.09 0.65
C ALA A 248 20.31 -10.45 2.13
N ASN A 249 19.62 -9.62 2.93
CA ASN A 249 19.26 -9.97 4.31
C ASN A 249 17.76 -9.72 4.57
N TYR A 250 17.07 -10.69 5.18
CA TYR A 250 15.63 -10.61 5.49
C TYR A 250 15.42 -10.20 6.95
N CYS A 251 14.47 -9.30 7.20
CA CYS A 251 14.29 -8.64 8.49
C CYS A 251 12.91 -8.94 9.09
N VAL A 252 12.89 -9.44 10.32
CA VAL A 252 11.70 -9.42 11.19
C VAL A 252 11.76 -8.11 11.97
N TYR A 253 10.73 -7.27 11.84
CA TYR A 253 10.65 -6.03 12.61
C TYR A 253 9.60 -6.20 13.70
N TYR A 254 9.92 -5.74 14.91
CA TYR A 254 8.94 -5.69 15.98
C TYR A 254 9.05 -4.38 16.78
N VAL A 255 7.92 -3.94 17.33
CA VAL A 255 7.80 -2.71 18.11
C VAL A 255 7.58 -3.06 19.58
N ARG A 256 8.35 -2.41 20.48
CA ARG A 256 8.27 -2.50 21.94
C ARG A 256 7.66 -1.21 22.52
N SER A 257 6.58 -1.31 23.26
CA SER A 257 6.08 -0.23 24.11
C SER A 257 6.87 -0.15 25.41
N SER A 258 7.15 1.06 25.88
CA SER A 258 8.00 1.33 27.04
C SER A 258 7.22 1.44 28.35
N THR A 259 6.16 0.65 28.56
CA THR A 259 5.46 0.58 29.87
C THR A 259 4.55 -0.66 30.01
N PRO A 260 4.72 -1.50 31.05
CA PRO A 260 3.80 -2.60 31.34
C PRO A 260 2.51 -2.09 31.98
N GLY A 261 1.37 -2.47 31.41
CA GLY A 261 0.06 -2.41 32.08
C GLY A 261 -0.63 -1.04 32.09
N GLN A 262 -1.40 -0.74 31.03
CA GLN A 262 -2.74 -0.12 31.11
C GLN A 262 -3.32 0.01 29.68
N LEU A 263 -4.17 -0.94 29.27
CA LEU A 263 -5.15 -0.70 28.21
C LEU A 263 -6.19 0.31 28.72
N LYS A 264 -5.86 1.61 28.64
CA LYS A 264 -6.88 2.66 28.73
C LYS A 264 -7.51 2.81 27.34
N LYS A 265 -8.82 2.55 27.27
CA LYS A 265 -9.69 2.99 26.16
C LYS A 265 -9.36 4.44 25.82
N GLN A 266 -8.68 4.68 24.71
CA GLN A 266 -8.63 6.01 24.10
C GLN A 266 -9.68 6.08 23.02
N SER A 267 -10.79 6.74 23.37
CA SER A 267 -11.73 7.32 22.42
C SER A 267 -11.07 8.55 21.76
N GLY A 268 -10.75 8.45 20.47
CA GLY A 268 -10.24 9.56 19.66
C GLY A 268 -9.17 9.12 18.66
N PRO A 269 -9.03 9.78 17.50
CA PRO A 269 -8.12 9.34 16.45
C PRO A 269 -6.68 9.67 16.85
N THR A 270 -5.95 8.68 17.36
CA THR A 270 -4.52 8.80 17.62
C THR A 270 -3.78 8.83 16.28
N GLU A 271 -3.12 9.94 15.96
CA GLU A 271 -2.19 10.02 14.84
C GLU A 271 -1.06 8.99 15.04
N MET A 272 -1.14 7.86 14.35
CA MET A 272 0.00 6.96 14.23
C MET A 272 0.95 7.51 13.16
N GLN A 273 2.08 8.06 13.64
CA GLN A 273 3.24 8.31 12.79
C GLN A 273 3.93 6.97 12.52
N TYR A 274 3.81 6.47 11.29
CA TYR A 274 4.57 5.31 10.79
C TYR A 274 5.85 5.81 10.10
N PHE A 275 7.00 5.29 10.52
CA PHE A 275 8.33 5.53 9.94
C PHE A 275 8.54 4.74 8.64
#